data_AF-H4F0Y1-F1
#
_entry.id   AF-H4F0Y1-F1
#
_cell.length_a   1.000
_cell.length_b   1.000
_cell.length_c   1.000
_cell.angle_alpha   90.00
_cell.angle_beta   90.00
_cell.angle_gamma   90.00
#
_symmetry.space_group_name_H-M   'P 1'
#
loop_
_entity.id
_entity.type
_entity.pdbx_description
1 polymer ?
#
loop_
_entity_poly.entity_id
_entity_poly.type
_entity_poly.pdbx_seq_one_letter_code
_entity_poly.pdbx_strand_id
1 'polypeptide(L)'
;MKSVDLMYQTMLAELGQRSLDAAWTADFPPEGRFTPANIKGRKYWYFDIPDGHGGTKRRYVGPADDPDIAQRVSDHKRDKDDLRARRRLVVNTLTREGAPNGSSNQFRHKSLSAPI
;
A
#
# COMPACT_ATOMS: atom_id res chain seq x y z
N MET A 1 12.47 37.44 26.64
CA MET A 1 12.17 36.35 25.69
C MET A 1 11.54 36.99 24.48
N LYS A 2 12.08 36.81 23.26
CA LYS A 2 11.45 37.38 22.05
C LYS A 2 10.19 36.57 21.75
N SER A 3 9.03 37.22 21.75
CA SER A 3 7.75 36.60 21.39
C SER A 3 7.74 36.32 19.89
N VAL A 4 7.83 35.04 19.53
CA VAL A 4 7.61 34.61 18.15
C VAL A 4 6.13 34.78 17.85
N ASP A 5 5.81 35.44 16.74
CA ASP A 5 4.44 35.65 16.29
C ASP A 5 3.70 34.32 16.08
N LEU A 6 2.40 34.29 16.41
CA LEU A 6 1.57 33.06 16.42
C LEU A 6 1.56 32.41 15.04
N MET A 7 1.47 33.20 13.97
CA MET A 7 1.51 32.70 12.59
C MET A 7 2.78 31.90 12.34
N TYR A 8 3.94 32.40 12.77
CA TYR A 8 5.22 31.71 12.63
C TYR A 8 5.28 30.43 13.48
N GLN A 9 4.71 30.43 14.69
CA GLN A 9 4.63 29.22 15.51
C GLN A 9 3.80 28.14 14.83
N THR A 10 2.64 28.51 14.27
CA THR A 10 1.77 27.59 13.55
C THR A 10 2.45 27.03 12.30
N MET A 11 3.10 27.87 11.49
CA MET A 11 3.84 27.43 10.30
C MET A 11 4.97 26.46 10.65
N LEU A 12 5.72 26.73 11.73
CA LEU A 12 6.78 25.83 12.20
C LEU A 12 6.24 24.48 12.69
N ALA A 13 5.13 24.49 13.43
CA ALA A 13 4.49 23.27 13.92
C ALA A 13 3.99 22.40 12.74
N GLU A 14 3.34 23.02 11.75
CA GLU A 14 2.86 22.32 10.56
C GLU A 14 4.01 21.74 9.73
N LEU A 15 5.08 22.51 9.52
CA LEU A 15 6.28 22.02 8.83
C LEU A 15 6.90 20.84 9.58
N GLY A 16 7.03 20.94 10.90
CA GLY A 16 7.54 19.86 11.75
C GLY A 16 6.71 18.59 11.62
N GLN A 17 5.39 18.70 11.66
CA GLN A 17 4.49 17.55 11.46
C GLN A 17 4.68 16.92 10.07
N ARG A 18 4.66 17.73 9.00
CA ARG A 18 4.86 17.23 7.61
C ARG A 18 6.21 16.56 7.42
N SER A 19 7.27 17.08 8.03
CA SER A 19 8.60 16.47 7.98
C SER A 19 8.63 15.11 8.69
N LEU A 20 7.96 14.97 9.85
CA LEU A 20 7.86 13.70 10.56
C LEU A 20 7.05 12.66 9.77
N ASP A 21 5.98 13.08 9.11
CA ASP A 21 5.16 12.21 8.26
C ASP A 21 5.91 11.77 6.99
N ALA A 22 6.69 12.68 6.39
CA ALA A 22 7.53 12.38 5.23
C ALA A 22 8.65 11.40 5.60
N ALA A 23 9.31 11.61 6.74
CA ALA A 23 10.33 10.70 7.25
C ALA A 23 9.75 9.30 7.51
N TRP A 24 8.57 9.23 8.14
CA TRP A 24 7.86 7.98 8.37
C TRP A 24 7.54 7.25 7.05
N THR A 25 7.03 7.97 6.06
CA THR A 25 6.71 7.39 4.75
C THR A 25 7.96 6.87 4.02
N ALA A 26 9.09 7.57 4.14
CA ALA A 26 10.36 7.12 3.58
C ALA A 26 10.89 5.86 4.27
N ASP A 27 10.72 5.75 5.59
CA ASP A 27 11.14 4.58 6.36
C ASP A 27 10.20 3.37 6.21
N PHE A 28 8.92 3.63 5.95
CA PHE A 28 7.86 2.62 5.87
C PHE A 28 7.08 2.74 4.55
N PRO A 29 7.70 2.37 3.42
CA PRO A 29 7.08 2.48 2.10
C PRO A 29 5.81 1.62 1.96
N PRO A 30 4.85 2.01 1.11
CA PRO A 30 3.55 1.32 0.96
C PRO A 30 3.67 -0.15 0.51
N GLU A 31 4.80 -0.54 -0.07
CA GLU A 31 5.09 -1.91 -0.48
C GLU A 31 5.23 -2.86 0.71
N GLY A 32 5.67 -2.35 1.87
CA GLY A 32 5.85 -3.13 3.09
C GLY A 32 4.56 -3.39 3.86
N ARG A 33 4.68 -4.11 4.98
CA ARG A 33 3.55 -4.42 5.87
C ARG A 33 3.99 -4.40 7.33
N PHE A 34 3.14 -3.85 8.18
CA PHE A 34 3.27 -4.01 9.63
C PHE A 34 2.75 -5.40 10.08
N THR A 35 3.60 -6.14 10.77
CA THR A 35 3.33 -7.47 11.32
C THR A 35 3.47 -7.42 12.83
N PRO A 36 2.44 -7.80 13.60
CA PRO A 36 2.54 -7.87 15.04
C PRO A 36 3.33 -9.12 15.44
N ALA A 37 4.26 -8.98 16.39
CA ALA A 37 4.96 -10.09 17.02
C ALA A 37 4.71 -10.06 18.52
N ASN A 38 4.38 -11.22 19.10
CA ASN A 38 4.23 -11.36 20.54
C ASN A 38 5.52 -11.99 21.10
N ILE A 39 6.23 -11.26 21.95
CA ILE A 39 7.47 -11.70 22.58
C ILE A 39 7.30 -11.56 24.08
N LYS A 40 7.37 -12.68 24.81
CA LYS A 40 7.24 -12.74 26.28
C LYS A 40 5.97 -12.03 26.80
N GLY A 41 4.85 -12.14 26.08
CA GLY A 41 3.57 -11.55 26.45
C GLY A 41 3.41 -10.07 26.09
N ARG A 42 4.42 -9.45 25.47
CA ARG A 42 4.35 -8.07 24.96
C ARG A 42 4.21 -8.08 23.44
N LYS A 43 3.35 -7.21 22.93
CA LYS A 43 3.14 -7.05 21.48
C LYS A 43 4.06 -5.98 20.93
N TYR A 44 4.66 -6.27 19.80
CA TYR A 44 5.57 -5.39 19.09
C TYR A 44 5.19 -5.31 17.63
N TRP A 45 5.42 -4.15 17.03
CA TRP A 45 5.30 -3.95 15.61
C TRP A 45 6.64 -4.16 14.92
N TYR A 46 6.59 -4.98 13.88
CA TYR A 46 7.66 -5.14 12.92
C TYR A 46 7.17 -4.70 11.55
N PHE A 47 8.08 -4.20 10.72
CA PHE A 47 7.80 -3.83 9.34
C PHE A 47 8.55 -4.76 8.40
N ASP A 48 7.78 -5.47 7.57
CA ASP A 48 8.29 -6.45 6.61
C ASP A 48 8.26 -5.85 5.21
N ILE A 49 9.43 -5.75 4.57
CA ILE A 49 9.59 -5.27 3.19
C ILE A 49 10.01 -6.45 2.31
N PRO A 50 9.31 -6.74 1.20
CA PRO A 50 9.76 -7.74 0.23
C PRO A 50 11.09 -7.34 -0.38
N ASP A 51 12.06 -8.25 -0.42
CA ASP A 51 13.40 -7.97 -0.99
C ASP A 51 13.51 -8.24 -2.50
N GLY A 52 12.42 -8.70 -3.14
CA GLY A 52 12.37 -9.03 -4.57
C GLY A 52 12.99 -10.39 -4.95
N HIS A 53 13.69 -11.05 -4.03
CA HIS A 53 14.34 -12.36 -4.25
C HIS A 53 13.64 -13.50 -3.51
N GLY A 54 12.44 -13.25 -2.99
CA GLY A 54 11.63 -14.23 -2.24
C GLY A 54 11.81 -14.17 -0.73
N GLY A 55 12.65 -13.26 -0.22
CA GLY A 55 12.81 -13.00 1.20
C GLY A 55 12.06 -11.74 1.66
N THR A 56 12.10 -11.50 2.97
CA THR A 56 11.53 -10.31 3.59
C THR A 56 12.54 -9.70 4.56
N LYS A 57 12.80 -8.41 4.42
CA LYS A 57 13.58 -7.64 5.39
C LYS A 57 12.64 -7.16 6.48
N ARG A 58 12.87 -7.65 7.70
CA ARG A 58 12.10 -7.30 8.90
C ARG A 58 12.82 -6.20 9.69
N ARG A 59 12.12 -5.11 9.99
CA ARG A 59 12.60 -3.98 10.81
C ARG A 59 11.75 -3.85 12.07
N TYR A 60 12.35 -3.64 13.23
CA TYR A 60 11.62 -3.33 14.46
C TYR A 60 11.10 -1.89 14.41
N VAL A 61 9.83 -1.69 14.76
CA VAL A 61 9.16 -0.38 14.72
C VAL A 61 8.97 0.15 16.14
N GLY A 62 8.48 -0.71 17.04
CA GLY A 62 8.26 -0.35 18.43
C GLY A 62 7.21 -1.22 19.12
N PRO A 63 6.88 -0.91 20.39
CA PRO A 63 5.81 -1.57 21.12
C PRO A 63 4.45 -1.31 20.49
N ALA A 64 3.56 -2.31 20.52
CA ALA A 64 2.19 -2.13 20.03
C ALA A 64 1.28 -1.38 21.01
N ASP A 65 1.71 -1.24 22.26
CA ASP A 65 1.00 -0.50 23.30
C ASP A 65 1.28 1.00 23.25
N ASP A 66 2.18 1.45 22.38
CA ASP A 66 2.43 2.86 22.10
C ASP A 66 1.30 3.41 21.20
N PRO A 67 0.51 4.40 21.67
CA PRO A 67 -0.64 4.90 20.93
C PRO A 67 -0.25 5.59 19.62
N ASP A 68 0.92 6.25 19.56
CA ASP A 68 1.37 6.95 18.37
C ASP A 68 1.75 5.94 17.28
N ILE A 69 2.41 4.85 17.66
CA ILE A 69 2.75 3.76 16.74
C ILE A 69 1.48 3.05 16.28
N ALA A 70 0.55 2.75 17.19
CA ALA A 70 -0.71 2.10 16.86
C ALA A 70 -1.53 2.93 15.86
N GLN A 71 -1.60 4.25 16.07
CA GLN A 71 -2.29 5.17 15.16
C GLN A 71 -1.63 5.17 13.77
N ARG A 72 -0.31 5.32 13.69
CA ARG A 72 0.43 5.32 12.42
C ARG A 72 0.28 4.00 11.64
N VAL A 73 0.26 2.86 12.33
CA VAL A 73 0.03 1.54 11.71
C VAL A 73 -1.39 1.45 11.14
N SER A 74 -2.38 1.98 11.87
CA SER A 74 -3.78 2.04 11.43
C SER A 74 -3.93 2.92 10.17
N ASP A 75 -3.35 4.12 10.19
CA ASP A 75 -3.40 5.06 9.07
C ASP A 75 -2.74 4.48 7.82
N HIS A 76 -1.56 3.87 7.97
CA HIS A 76 -0.89 3.20 6.85
C HIS A 76 -1.74 2.07 6.24
N LYS A 77 -2.43 1.28 7.08
CA LYS A 77 -3.33 0.23 6.60
C LYS A 77 -4.49 0.82 5.82
N ARG A 78 -5.12 1.88 6.34
CA ARG A 78 -6.22 2.59 5.67
C ARG A 78 -5.78 3.09 4.30
N ASP A 79 -4.67 3.81 4.23
CA ASP A 79 -4.19 4.42 2.98
C ASP A 79 -3.84 3.34 1.94
N LYS A 80 -3.23 2.23 2.37
CA LYS A 80 -2.93 1.09 1.50
C LYS A 80 -4.20 0.40 0.98
N ASP A 81 -5.20 0.21 1.82
CA ASP A 81 -6.48 -0.40 1.42
C ASP A 81 -7.24 0.51 0.45
N ASP A 82 -7.19 1.82 0.67
CA ASP A 82 -7.82 2.82 -0.20
C ASP A 82 -7.17 2.86 -1.59
N LEU A 83 -5.83 2.83 -1.66
CA LEU A 83 -5.08 2.68 -2.92
C LEU A 83 -5.44 1.39 -3.66
N ARG A 84 -5.58 0.27 -2.94
CA ARG A 84 -5.99 -1.02 -3.52
C ARG A 84 -7.43 -0.98 -4.05
N ALA A 85 -8.35 -0.35 -3.32
CA ALA A 85 -9.74 -0.19 -3.74
C ALA A 85 -9.84 0.64 -5.03
N ARG A 86 -9.16 1.79 -5.08
CA ARG A 86 -9.07 2.62 -6.30
C ARG A 86 -8.49 1.83 -7.47
N ARG A 87 -7.40 1.09 -7.27
CA ARG A 87 -6.79 0.26 -8.32
C ARG A 87 -7.76 -0.82 -8.83
N ARG A 88 -8.51 -1.49 -7.96
CA ARG A 88 -9.53 -2.47 -8.37
C ARG A 88 -10.64 -1.83 -9.19
N LEU A 89 -11.13 -0.66 -8.79
CA LEU A 89 -12.15 0.08 -9.55
C LEU A 89 -11.64 0.46 -10.94
N VAL A 90 -10.43 1.03 -11.03
CA VAL A 90 -9.79 1.39 -12.30
C VAL A 90 -9.58 0.17 -13.19
N VAL A 91 -9.07 -0.94 -12.63
CA VAL A 91 -8.89 -2.18 -13.40
C VAL A 91 -10.23 -2.72 -13.90
N ASN A 92 -11.24 -2.84 -13.05
CA ASN A 92 -12.53 -3.43 -13.42
C ASN A 92 -13.33 -2.58 -14.43
N THR A 93 -13.20 -1.26 -14.36
CA THR A 93 -13.87 -0.33 -15.29
C THR A 93 -13.14 -0.28 -16.64
N LEU A 94 -11.82 -0.06 -16.64
CA LEU A 94 -11.05 0.11 -17.87
C LEU A 94 -10.79 -1.20 -18.63
N THR A 95 -10.55 -2.33 -17.95
CA THR A 95 -10.35 -3.62 -18.67
C THR A 95 -11.64 -4.16 -19.29
N ARG A 96 -12.80 -3.73 -18.78
CA ARG A 96 -14.11 -4.13 -19.32
C ARG A 96 -14.59 -3.22 -20.46
N GLU A 97 -14.18 -1.96 -20.47
CA GLU A 97 -14.54 -1.01 -21.53
C GLU A 97 -13.48 -0.91 -22.65
N GLY A 98 -12.24 -1.36 -22.40
CA GLY A 98 -11.10 -1.18 -23.32
C GLY A 98 -10.57 -2.42 -24.03
N ALA A 99 -11.18 -3.60 -23.88
CA ALA A 99 -10.77 -4.79 -24.63
C ALA A 99 -11.59 -4.89 -25.94
N PRO A 100 -11.03 -4.58 -27.13
CA PRO A 100 -11.63 -5.06 -28.36
C PRO A 100 -11.51 -6.58 -28.33
N ASN A 101 -12.65 -7.25 -28.23
CA ASN A 101 -12.77 -8.69 -28.42
C ASN A 101 -12.12 -9.06 -29.75
N GLY A 102 -10.90 -9.59 -29.71
CA GLY A 102 -10.28 -10.31 -30.82
C GLY A 102 -10.99 -11.64 -31.05
N SER A 103 -12.24 -11.57 -31.53
CA SER A 103 -12.97 -12.73 -32.02
C SER A 103 -12.43 -13.09 -33.41
N SER A 104 -11.41 -13.93 -33.45
CA SER A 104 -10.99 -14.57 -34.70
C SER A 104 -10.48 -15.97 -34.44
N ASN A 105 -11.42 -16.89 -34.16
CA ASN A 105 -11.23 -18.28 -34.54
C ASN A 105 -12.59 -18.98 -34.79
N GLN A 106 -13.31 -18.51 -35.81
CA GLN A 106 -14.41 -19.26 -36.41
C GLN A 106 -14.32 -19.15 -37.93
N PHE A 107 -13.39 -19.90 -38.53
CA PHE A 107 -13.57 -20.37 -39.90
C PHE A 107 -13.69 -21.88 -39.87
N ARG A 108 -14.94 -22.33 -39.87
CA ARG A 108 -15.35 -23.65 -40.33
C ARG A 108 -14.86 -23.82 -41.77
N HIS A 109 -14.17 -24.92 -42.07
CA HIS A 109 -14.36 -25.57 -43.35
C HIS A 109 -15.02 -26.93 -43.10
N LYS A 110 -16.34 -26.96 -43.30
CA LYS A 110 -17.04 -28.19 -43.65
C LYS A 110 -16.54 -28.59 -45.03
N SER A 111 -16.00 -29.79 -45.15
CA SER A 111 -15.86 -30.49 -46.42
C SER A 111 -16.55 -31.84 -46.28
N LEU A 112 -17.81 -31.90 -46.75
CA LEU A 112 -18.55 -33.13 -47.03
C LEU A 112 -18.35 -33.46 -48.52
N SER A 113 -17.86 -34.66 -48.83
CA SER A 113 -18.29 -35.58 -49.93
C SER A 113 -17.24 -36.72 -50.01
N ALA A 114 -17.47 -37.93 -49.49
CA ALA A 114 -18.20 -39.08 -50.07
C ALA A 114 -17.30 -39.99 -50.97
N PRO A 115 -17.63 -41.30 -51.12
CA PRO A 115 -16.69 -42.42 -51.00
C PRO A 115 -16.28 -43.09 -52.33
N ILE A 116 -15.21 -43.89 -52.31
CA ILE A 116 -15.02 -45.18 -53.04
C ILE A 116 -14.14 -46.08 -52.18
#